data_AF-A0A2S2NPI8-F1
#
_entry.id   AF-A0A2S2NPI8-F1
#
_cell.length_a   1.000
_cell.length_b   1.000
_cell.length_c   1.000
_cell.angle_alpha   90.00
_cell.angle_beta   90.00
_cell.angle_gamma   90.00
#
_symmetry.space_group_name_H-M   'P 1'
#
loop_
_entity.id
_entity.type
_entity.pdbx_description
1 polymer ?
#
loop_
_entity_poly.entity_id
_entity_poly.type
_entity_poly.pdbx_seq_one_letter_code
_entity_poly.pdbx_strand_id
1 'polypeptide(L)'
;VTTIHFVNDYFQGINKTMIQKETEQDEVLSVIKKYILTGWPNAKVKVIQEPIKPYYLQKHELTVEQNCIFLGHRLVIPKCLQEIFLNELHSTHFGVVKLKMMVRNYF
;
A
#
# COMPACT_ATOMS: atom_id res chain seq x y z
N VAL A 1 8.33 14.45 -4.95
CA VAL A 1 7.19 14.57 -4.01
C VAL A 1 6.82 13.16 -3.60
N THR A 2 6.96 12.81 -2.32
CA THR A 2 6.69 11.45 -1.82
C THR A 2 5.21 11.13 -1.97
N THR A 3 4.84 9.90 -2.35
CA THR A 3 3.44 9.45 -2.49
C THR A 3 2.59 9.77 -1.25
N ILE A 4 3.19 9.74 -0.06
CA ILE A 4 2.56 10.15 1.21
C ILE A 4 2.14 11.63 1.22
N HIS A 5 2.95 12.54 0.67
CA HIS A 5 2.56 13.96 0.58
C HIS A 5 1.39 14.13 -0.36
N PHE A 6 1.39 13.42 -1.49
CA PHE A 6 0.24 13.40 -2.40
C PHE A 6 -1.04 12.89 -1.71
N VAL A 7 -0.96 11.85 -0.87
CA VAL A 7 -2.13 11.42 -0.09
C VAL A 7 -2.61 12.56 0.82
N ASN A 8 -1.72 13.15 1.61
CA ASN A 8 -2.13 14.21 2.56
C ASN A 8 -2.65 15.48 1.88
N ASP A 9 -2.15 15.83 0.69
CA ASP A 9 -2.51 17.08 0.00
C ASP A 9 -3.85 16.97 -0.76
N TYR A 10 -4.21 15.77 -1.22
CA TYR A 10 -5.36 15.55 -2.11
C TYR A 10 -6.50 14.76 -1.48
N PHE A 11 -6.26 14.10 -0.34
CA PHE A 11 -7.24 13.27 0.36
C PHE A 11 -7.50 13.84 1.75
N GLN A 12 -8.73 14.29 2.00
CA GLN A 12 -9.07 14.92 3.30
C GLN A 12 -9.55 13.90 4.33
N GLY A 13 -10.16 12.80 3.90
CA GLY A 13 -10.62 11.70 4.74
C GLY A 13 -9.58 10.59 4.94
N ILE A 14 -8.44 10.66 4.25
CA ILE A 14 -7.34 9.70 4.40
C ILE A 14 -6.05 10.46 4.64
N ASN A 15 -5.39 10.15 5.76
CA ASN A 15 -4.09 10.71 6.08
C ASN A 15 -3.07 9.61 6.37
N LYS A 16 -1.80 10.00 6.43
CA LYS A 16 -0.69 9.11 6.73
C LYS A 16 -0.90 8.25 7.98
N THR A 17 -1.38 8.84 9.09
CA THR A 17 -1.53 8.12 10.36
C THR A 17 -2.59 7.03 10.28
N MET A 18 -3.67 7.27 9.52
CA MET A 18 -4.68 6.26 9.22
C MET A 18 -4.08 5.10 8.41
N ILE A 19 -3.31 5.39 7.36
CA ILE A 19 -2.67 4.34 6.55
C ILE A 19 -1.71 3.50 7.40
N GLN A 20 -0.90 4.12 8.25
CA GLN A 20 0.00 3.42 9.16
C GLN A 20 -0.76 2.48 10.08
N LYS A 21 -1.81 2.99 10.74
CA LYS A 21 -2.64 2.24 11.67
C LYS A 21 -3.32 1.06 10.97
N GLU A 22 -3.97 1.30 9.84
CA GLU A 22 -4.68 0.25 9.11
C GLU A 22 -3.71 -0.79 8.51
N THR A 23 -2.50 -0.38 8.11
CA THR A 23 -1.44 -1.33 7.69
C THR A 23 -1.01 -2.25 8.83
N GLU A 24 -0.99 -1.75 10.06
CA GLU A 24 -0.65 -2.54 11.26
C GLU A 24 -1.79 -3.46 11.70
N GLN A 25 -3.03 -3.06 11.46
CA GLN A 25 -4.23 -3.86 11.77
C GLN A 25 -4.58 -4.88 10.68
N ASP A 26 -4.12 -4.67 9.44
CA ASP A 26 -4.29 -5.60 8.34
C ASP A 26 -3.46 -6.87 8.56
N GLU A 27 -4.15 -8.01 8.61
CA GLU A 27 -3.56 -9.32 8.89
C GLU A 27 -2.48 -9.72 7.88
N VAL A 28 -2.60 -9.25 6.64
CA VAL A 28 -1.65 -9.53 5.56
C VAL A 28 -0.52 -8.54 5.63
N LEU A 29 -0.82 -7.24 5.60
CA LEU A 29 0.19 -6.20 5.49
C LEU A 29 1.08 -6.12 6.73
N SER A 30 0.56 -6.38 7.93
CA SER A 30 1.37 -6.46 9.15
C SER A 30 2.43 -7.57 9.06
N VAL A 31 2.06 -8.73 8.50
CA VAL A 31 2.99 -9.84 8.23
C VAL A 31 4.00 -9.48 7.16
N ILE A 32 3.56 -8.84 6.06
CA ILE A 32 4.46 -8.35 5.00
C ILE A 32 5.47 -7.34 5.55
N LYS A 33 5.01 -6.35 6.33
CA LYS A 33 5.87 -5.35 6.99
C LYS A 33 6.93 -6.03 7.84
N LYS A 34 6.53 -7.03 8.63
CA LYS A 34 7.47 -7.84 9.42
C LYS A 34 8.51 -8.53 8.52
N TYR A 35 8.10 -9.21 7.44
CA TYR A 35 9.03 -9.88 6.53
C TYR A 35 9.99 -8.93 5.80
N ILE A 36 9.54 -7.72 5.46
CA ILE A 36 10.43 -6.71 4.87
C ILE A 36 11.51 -6.31 5.89
N LEU A 37 11.13 -6.10 7.16
CA LEU A 37 12.05 -5.63 8.20
C LEU A 37 12.96 -6.72 8.78
N THR A 38 12.46 -7.95 8.94
CA THR A 38 13.19 -9.05 9.59
C THR A 38 13.75 -10.08 8.61
N GLY A 39 13.46 -9.90 7.32
CA GLY A 39 13.77 -10.87 6.28
C GLY A 39 12.62 -11.83 6.00
N TRP A 40 12.58 -12.31 4.76
CA TRP A 40 11.55 -13.22 4.27
C TRP A 40 11.90 -14.67 4.63
N PRO A 41 10.90 -15.53 4.88
CA PRO A 41 11.14 -16.95 5.08
C PRO A 41 11.83 -17.56 3.85
N ASN A 42 12.75 -18.50 4.09
CA ASN A 42 13.48 -19.18 3.02
C ASN A 42 12.50 -19.83 2.03
N ALA A 43 12.76 -19.68 0.72
CA ALA A 43 11.92 -20.21 -0.37
C ALA A 43 11.66 -21.74 -0.30
N LYS A 44 12.47 -22.46 0.49
CA LYS A 44 12.29 -23.89 0.78
C LYS A 44 11.09 -24.18 1.68
N VAL A 45 10.52 -23.16 2.33
CA VAL A 45 9.22 -23.25 2.98
C VAL A 45 8.17 -23.35 1.86
N LYS A 46 7.68 -24.57 1.62
CA LYS A 46 6.63 -24.95 0.65
C LYS A 46 5.29 -24.17 0.75
N VAL A 47 5.22 -23.07 1.50
CA VAL A 47 3.96 -22.51 2.00
C VAL A 47 3.96 -20.98 1.96
N ILE A 48 4.50 -20.35 0.91
CA ILE A 48 4.09 -18.97 0.61
C ILE A 48 2.83 -19.06 -0.25
N GLN A 49 1.69 -19.00 0.44
CA GLN A 49 0.36 -19.08 -0.14
C GLN A 49 -0.25 -17.69 -0.29
N GLU A 50 -1.40 -17.63 -0.97
CA GLU A 50 -2.24 -16.44 -0.92
C GLU A 50 -2.65 -16.15 0.53
N PRO A 51 -2.77 -14.88 0.93
CA PRO A 51 -2.58 -13.65 0.15
C PRO A 51 -1.14 -13.09 0.16
N ILE A 52 -0.16 -13.83 0.69
CA ILE A 52 1.24 -13.37 0.88
C ILE A 52 2.07 -13.53 -0.40
N LYS A 53 1.75 -14.53 -1.22
CA LYS A 53 2.48 -14.88 -2.45
C LYS A 53 2.72 -13.71 -3.42
N PRO A 54 1.75 -12.84 -3.72
CA PRO A 54 1.98 -11.71 -4.64
C PRO A 54 3.04 -10.73 -4.14
N TYR A 55 3.12 -10.53 -2.83
CA TYR A 55 4.13 -9.67 -2.19
C TYR A 55 5.50 -10.35 -2.20
N TYR A 56 5.57 -11.66 -1.93
CA TYR A 56 6.83 -12.40 -1.97
C TYR A 56 7.48 -12.40 -3.36
N LEU A 57 6.68 -12.50 -4.44
CA LEU A 57 7.19 -12.45 -5.81
C LEU A 57 7.88 -11.11 -6.11
N GLN A 58 7.44 -10.04 -5.46
CA GLN A 58 7.93 -8.67 -5.64
C GLN A 58 8.78 -8.19 -4.45
N LYS A 59 9.22 -9.11 -3.57
CA LYS A 59 9.90 -8.79 -2.30
C LYS A 59 11.13 -7.90 -2.41
N HIS A 60 11.79 -7.90 -3.57
CA HIS A 60 12.99 -7.08 -3.80
C HIS A 60 12.66 -5.62 -4.07
N GLU A 61 11.43 -5.32 -4.48
CA GLU A 61 10.92 -3.96 -4.68
C GLU A 61 10.12 -3.46 -3.47
N LEU A 62 9.87 -4.33 -2.48
CA LEU A 62 9.12 -3.96 -1.29
C LEU A 62 10.01 -3.29 -0.25
N THR A 63 9.61 -2.10 0.18
CA THR A 63 10.29 -1.33 1.24
C THR A 63 9.30 -0.86 2.29
N VAL A 64 9.82 -0.52 3.48
CA VAL A 64 9.04 0.12 4.53
C VAL A 64 9.64 1.50 4.77
N GLU A 65 8.85 2.54 4.52
CA GLU A 65 9.22 3.93 4.80
C GLU A 65 8.14 4.58 5.65
N GLN A 66 8.56 5.24 6.73
CA GLN A 66 7.64 5.91 7.65
C GLN A 66 6.47 5.01 8.09
N ASN A 67 6.75 3.73 8.42
CA ASN A 67 5.75 2.72 8.78
C ASN A 67 4.72 2.33 7.71
N CYS A 68 4.86 2.82 6.48
CA CYS A 68 4.05 2.44 5.33
C CYS A 68 4.83 1.46 4.44
N ILE A 69 4.11 0.55 3.78
CA ILE A 69 4.69 -0.40 2.83
C ILE A 69 4.66 0.21 1.44
N PHE A 70 5.77 0.12 0.72
CA PHE A 70 5.90 0.56 -0.66
C PHE A 70 6.30 -0.59 -1.56
N LEU A 71 5.80 -0.55 -2.79
CA LEU A 71 6.23 -1.38 -3.91
C LEU A 71 6.87 -0.47 -4.96
N GLY A 72 8.20 -0.41 -4.96
CA GLY A 72 8.94 0.63 -5.67
C GLY A 72 8.60 2.01 -5.08
N HIS A 73 7.91 2.85 -5.86
CA HIS A 73 7.45 4.17 -5.42
C HIS A 73 5.95 4.21 -5.06
N ARG A 74 5.24 3.09 -5.25
CA ARG A 74 3.79 3.00 -5.01
C ARG A 74 3.51 2.63 -3.57
N LEU A 75 2.59 3.32 -2.95
CA LEU A 75 2.14 3.08 -1.59
C LEU A 75 1.12 1.93 -1.59
N VAL A 76 1.39 0.88 -0.83
CA VAL A 76 0.43 -0.22 -0.66
C VAL A 76 -0.68 0.24 0.28
N ILE A 77 -1.90 0.37 -0.26
CA ILE A 77 -3.08 0.82 0.50
C ILE A 77 -3.78 -0.38 1.14
N PRO A 78 -3.98 -0.37 2.48
CA PRO A 78 -4.80 -1.37 3.18
C PRO A 78 -6.18 -1.52 2.55
N LYS A 79 -6.69 -2.76 2.50
CA LYS A 79 -7.92 -3.06 1.76
C LYS A 79 -9.13 -2.26 2.25
N CYS A 80 -9.23 -2.03 3.56
CA CYS A 80 -10.29 -1.21 4.19
C CYS A 80 -10.28 0.25 3.72
N LEU A 81 -9.11 0.78 3.34
CA LEU A 81 -8.97 2.15 2.87
C LEU A 81 -9.18 2.31 1.37
N GLN A 82 -9.08 1.22 0.58
CA GLN A 82 -9.19 1.28 -0.88
C GLN A 82 -10.53 1.85 -1.34
N GLU A 83 -11.65 1.48 -0.70
CA GLU A 83 -12.97 1.99 -1.07
C GLU A 83 -13.10 3.50 -0.78
N ILE A 84 -12.64 3.95 0.39
CA ILE A 84 -12.61 5.38 0.74
C ILE A 84 -11.73 6.14 -0.27
N PHE A 85 -10.58 5.56 -0.61
CA PHE A 85 -9.65 6.14 -1.58
C PHE A 85 -10.31 6.32 -2.95
N LEU A 86 -11.03 5.31 -3.43
CA LEU A 86 -11.78 5.35 -4.69
C LEU A 86 -12.94 6.36 -4.67
N ASN A 87 -13.63 6.48 -3.53
CA ASN A 87 -14.76 7.40 -3.38
C ASN A 87 -14.31 8.88 -3.36
N GLU A 88 -13.21 9.20 -2.66
CA GLU A 88 -12.63 10.55 -2.69
C GLU A 88 -12.10 10.91 -4.09
N LEU A 89 -11.49 9.94 -4.73
CA LEU A 89 -11.04 10.04 -6.12
C LEU A 89 -12.18 10.32 -7.12
N HIS A 90 -13.37 9.75 -6.91
CA HIS A 90 -14.55 10.11 -7.70
C HIS A 90 -15.09 11.51 -7.35
N SER A 91 -14.98 11.92 -6.09
CA SER A 91 -15.53 13.19 -5.58
C SER A 91 -14.69 14.41 -5.97
N THR A 92 -13.39 14.23 -6.20
CA THR A 92 -12.44 15.30 -6.58
C THR A 92 -12.60 15.82 -8.01
N HIS A 93 -13.60 15.34 -8.76
CA HIS A 93 -13.83 15.64 -10.19
C HIS A 93 -12.59 15.42 -11.08
N PHE A 94 -11.58 14.67 -10.61
CA PHE A 94 -10.52 14.20 -11.48
C PHE A 94 -11.17 13.29 -12.52
N GLY A 95 -11.22 13.74 -13.78
CA GLY A 95 -11.76 12.92 -14.85
C GLY A 95 -11.19 11.51 -14.80
N VAL A 96 -12.01 10.50 -15.10
CA VAL A 96 -11.71 9.06 -14.92
C VAL A 96 -10.32 8.63 -15.43
N VAL A 97 -9.80 9.30 -16.45
CA VAL A 97 -8.45 9.08 -16.99
C VAL A 97 -7.36 9.52 -16.00
N LYS A 98 -7.42 10.76 -15.52
CA LYS A 98 -6.47 11.33 -14.54
C LYS A 98 -6.48 10.51 -13.26
N LEU A 99 -7.68 10.10 -12.85
CA LEU A 99 -7.90 9.19 -11.74
C LEU A 99 -7.17 7.85 -11.93
N LYS A 100 -7.44 7.13 -13.04
CA LYS A 100 -6.78 5.85 -13.33
C LYS A 100 -5.27 5.97 -13.41
N MET A 101 -4.76 7.08 -13.94
CA MET A 101 -3.32 7.36 -13.99
C MET A 101 -2.73 7.51 -12.59
N MET A 102 -3.36 8.29 -11.71
CA MET A 102 -2.91 8.44 -10.32
C MET A 102 -2.92 7.10 -9.59
N VAL A 103 -3.99 6.32 -9.72
CA VAL A 103 -4.07 5.02 -9.06
C VAL A 103 -2.95 4.10 -9.51
N ARG A 104 -2.72 3.96 -10.82
CA ARG A 104 -1.65 3.10 -11.35
C ARG A 104 -0.24 3.55 -10.97
N ASN A 105 -0.04 4.86 -10.82
CA ASN A 105 1.28 5.44 -10.60
C ASN A 105 1.64 5.53 -9.11
N TYR A 106 0.64 5.62 -8.23
CA TYR A 106 0.86 5.84 -6.79
C TYR A 106 0.42 4.66 -5.93
N PHE A 107 -0.43 3.75 -6.41
CA PHE A 107 -0.98 2.63 -5.62
C PHE A 107 -0.86 1.28 -6.35
#